data_AF-A0A1G3TL35-F1
#
_entry.id   AF-A0A1G3TL35-F1
#
_cell.length_a   1.000
_cell.length_b   1.000
_cell.length_c   1.000
_cell.angle_alpha   90.00
_cell.angle_beta   90.00
_cell.angle_gamma   90.00
#
_symmetry.space_group_name_H-M   'P 1'
#
loop_
_entity.id
_entity.type
_entity.pdbx_description
1 polymer ?
#
loop_
_entity_poly.entity_id
_entity_poly.type
_entity_poly.pdbx_seq_one_letter_code
_entity_poly.pdbx_strand_id
1 'polypeptide(L)' 'MSTNRNKNIVKLAGWGISLMAFIYTVVGYIDIASDASTKAYAPLVILEGALFISIGLIVVWMGRRKSE' A
#
# COMPACT_ATOMS: atom_id res chain seq x y z
N MET A 1 -7.24 28.12 10.11
CA MET A 1 -7.26 26.86 10.90
C MET A 1 -7.61 25.60 10.09
N SER A 2 -7.74 25.66 8.75
CA SER A 2 -8.21 24.53 7.90
C SER A 2 -7.07 23.63 7.36
N THR A 3 -5.91 24.20 7.04
CA THR A 3 -4.85 23.51 6.31
C THR A 3 -4.21 22.34 7.07
N ASN A 4 -4.14 22.41 8.41
CA ASN A 4 -3.56 21.33 9.23
C ASN A 4 -4.43 20.08 9.31
N ARG A 5 -5.77 20.22 9.24
CA ARG A 5 -6.69 19.07 9.25
C ARG A 5 -6.58 18.26 7.96
N ASN A 6 -6.57 18.95 6.81
CA ASN A 6 -6.42 18.30 5.50
C ASN A 6 -5.08 17.57 5.35
N LYS A 7 -3.99 18.11 5.92
CA LYS A 7 -2.67 17.45 5.92
C LYS A 7 -2.68 16.12 6.70
N ASN A 8 -3.33 16.10 7.87
CA ASN A 8 -3.46 14.88 8.67
C ASN A 8 -4.34 13.83 7.98
N ILE A 9 -5.40 14.25 7.29
CA ILE A 9 -6.27 13.36 6.52
C ILE A 9 -5.50 12.71 5.36
N VAL A 10 -4.69 13.46 4.61
CA VAL A 10 -3.89 12.91 3.50
C VAL A 10 -2.85 11.91 4.01
N LYS A 11 -2.17 12.20 5.13
CA LYS A 11 -1.24 11.26 5.75
C LYS A 11 -1.95 9.99 6.21
N LEU A 12 -3.10 10.13 6.86
CA LEU A 12 -3.90 8.98 7.33
C LEU A 12 -4.39 8.13 6.15
N ALA A 13 -4.86 8.77 5.07
CA ALA A 13 -5.28 8.08 3.86
C ALA A 13 -4.12 7.33 3.19
N GLY A 14 -2.94 7.94 3.08
CA GLY A 14 -1.76 7.27 2.54
C GLY A 14 -1.33 6.04 3.35
N TRP A 15 -1.37 6.13 4.68
CA TRP A 15 -1.12 4.99 5.56
C TRP A 15 -2.20 3.90 5.42
N GLY A 16 -3.47 4.30 5.32
CA GLY A 16 -4.60 3.38 5.11
C GLY A 16 -4.48 2.61 3.79
N ILE A 17 -4.16 3.30 2.69
CA ILE A 17 -3.93 2.68 1.38
C ILE A 17 -2.76 1.71 1.44
N SER A 18 -1.64 2.10 2.06
CA SER A 18 -0.45 1.25 2.18
C SER A 18 -0.74 -0.02 2.99
N LEU A 19 -1.47 0.11 4.10
CA LEU A 19 -1.83 -1.02 4.97
C LEU A 19 -2.79 -1.97 4.26
N MET A 20 -3.80 -1.45 3.58
CA MET A 20 -4.73 -2.27 2.81
C MET A 20 -4.02 -3.02 1.69
N ALA A 21 -3.17 -2.34 0.92
CA ALA A 21 -2.36 -2.97 -0.11
C ALA A 21 -1.51 -4.12 0.47
N PHE A 22 -0.85 -3.88 1.60
CA PHE A 22 -0.06 -4.91 2.28
C PHE A 22 -0.90 -6.13 2.69
N ILE A 23 -2.06 -5.93 3.32
CA ILE A 23 -2.95 -7.02 3.72
C ILE A 23 -3.39 -7.84 2.50
N TYR A 24 -3.84 -7.19 1.42
CA TYR A 24 -4.27 -7.87 0.21
C TYR A 24 -3.14 -8.65 -0.46
N THR A 25 -1.93 -8.08 -0.50
CA THR A 25 -0.75 -8.77 -1.04
C THR A 25 -0.41 -10.01 -0.22
N VAL A 26 -0.41 -9.91 1.12
CA VAL A 26 -0.10 -11.06 2.00
C VAL A 26 -1.15 -12.15 1.83
N VAL A 27 -2.43 -11.80 1.83
CA VAL A 27 -3.53 -12.77 1.66
C VAL A 27 -3.47 -13.42 0.28
N GLY A 28 -3.32 -12.63 -0.79
CA GLY A 28 -3.20 -13.15 -2.15
C GLY A 28 -1.95 -14.01 -2.36
N TYR A 29 -0.84 -13.66 -1.70
CA TYR A 29 0.38 -14.48 -1.74
C TYR A 29 0.17 -15.82 -1.03
N ILE A 30 -0.46 -15.84 0.15
CA ILE A 30 -0.75 -17.09 0.87
C ILE A 30 -1.66 -17.99 0.04
N ASP A 31 -2.70 -17.42 -0.57
CA ASP A 31 -3.67 -18.14 -1.40
C ASP A 31 -2.97 -18.79 -2.62
N ILE A 32 -2.22 -18.00 -3.38
CA ILE A 32 -1.52 -18.47 -4.58
C ILE A 32 -0.33 -19.41 -4.25
N ALA A 33 0.36 -19.18 -3.13
CA ALA A 33 1.46 -20.05 -2.71
C ALA A 33 0.99 -21.42 -2.21
N SER A 34 -0.28 -21.54 -1.81
CA SER A 34 -0.88 -22.78 -1.31
C SER A 34 -1.28 -23.76 -2.42
N ASP A 35 -1.38 -23.29 -3.66
CA ASP A 35 -1.83 -24.09 -4.80
C ASP A 35 -0.67 -24.40 -5.77
N ALA A 36 -0.48 -25.69 -6.08
CA ALA A 36 0.68 -26.18 -6.86
C ALA A 36 0.69 -25.67 -8.30
N SER A 37 -0.50 -25.35 -8.85
CA SER A 37 -0.65 -24.84 -10.23
C SER A 37 -0.30 -23.36 -10.34
N THR A 38 -0.61 -22.56 -9.31
CA THR A 38 -0.53 -21.10 -9.37
C THR A 38 0.70 -20.53 -8.66
N LYS A 39 1.43 -21.34 -7.87
CA LYS A 39 2.65 -20.93 -7.15
C LYS A 39 3.73 -20.26 -8.01
N ALA A 40 3.81 -20.61 -9.30
CA ALA A 40 4.73 -19.96 -10.25
C ALA A 40 4.44 -18.45 -10.41
N TYR A 41 3.21 -18.01 -10.15
CA TYR A 41 2.78 -16.62 -10.22
C TYR A 41 2.87 -15.87 -8.89
N ALA A 42 3.23 -16.54 -7.79
CA ALA A 42 3.38 -15.90 -6.47
C ALA A 42 4.36 -14.69 -6.47
N PRO A 43 5.47 -14.69 -7.23
CA PRO A 43 6.34 -13.52 -7.34
C PRO A 43 5.67 -12.30 -8.00
N LEU A 44 4.73 -12.51 -8.94
CA LEU A 44 3.99 -11.40 -9.57
C LEU A 44 3.11 -10.68 -8.55
N VAL A 45 2.47 -11.42 -7.64
CA VAL A 45 1.64 -10.86 -6.56
C VAL A 45 2.48 -9.97 -5.64
N ILE A 46 3.71 -10.38 -5.31
CA ILE A 46 4.64 -9.58 -4.52
C ILE A 46 5.00 -8.29 -5.26
N LEU A 47 5.26 -8.39 -6.57
CA LEU A 47 5.66 -7.24 -7.39
C LEU A 47 4.53 -6.22 -7.53
N GLU A 48 3.31 -6.67 -7.79
CA GLU A 48 2.10 -5.83 -7.80
C GLU A 48 1.84 -5.21 -6.43
N GLY A 49 1.94 -6.01 -5.37
CA GLY A 49 1.80 -5.54 -4.00
C GLY A 49 2.78 -4.44 -3.62
N ALA A 50 4.06 -4.61 -3.98
CA ALA A 50 5.08 -3.61 -3.75
C ALA A 50 4.77 -2.29 -4.48
N LEU A 51 4.19 -2.36 -5.67
CA LEU A 51 3.78 -1.18 -6.44
C LEU A 51 2.61 -0.45 -5.76
N PHE A 52 1.60 -1.16 -5.27
CA PHE A 52 0.48 -0.53 -4.56
C PHE A 52 0.88 0.06 -3.21
N ILE A 53 1.73 -0.63 -2.45
CA ILE A 53 2.27 -0.10 -1.18
C ILE A 53 3.08 1.17 -1.44
N SER A 54 3.93 1.17 -2.48
CA SER A 54 4.76 2.35 -2.80
C SER A 54 3.92 3.56 -3.22
N ILE A 55 2.78 3.39 -3.90
CA ILE A 55 1.82 4.48 -4.15
C ILE A 55 1.31 5.08 -2.83
N GLY A 56 0.91 4.25 -1.88
CA GLY A 56 0.45 4.70 -0.57
C GLY A 56 1.55 5.47 0.20
N LEU A 57 2.78 4.99 0.15
CA LEU A 57 3.94 5.67 0.75
C LEU A 57 4.26 7.02 0.07
N ILE A 58 4.11 7.11 -1.25
CA ILE A 58 4.25 8.37 -2.00
C ILE A 58 3.19 9.38 -1.53
N VAL A 59 1.94 8.94 -1.31
CA VAL A 59 0.88 9.81 -0.77
C VAL A 59 1.23 10.33 0.62
N VAL A 60 1.75 9.47 1.50
CA VAL A 60 2.26 9.88 2.83
C VAL A 60 3.39 10.91 2.69
N TRP A 61 4.33 10.68 1.77
CA TRP A 61 5.47 11.57 1.54
C TRP A 61 5.04 12.94 0.99
N MET A 62 4.09 12.99 0.05
CA MET A 62 3.50 14.25 -0.41
C MET A 62 2.81 15.01 0.73
N GLY A 63 2.11 14.30 1.62
CA GLY A 63 1.53 14.87 2.84
C GLY A 63 2.58 15.44 3.81
N ARG A 64 3.81 14.91 3.81
CA ARG A 64 4.95 15.45 4.58
C ARG A 64 5.57 16.69 3.93
N ARG A 65 5.87 16.66 2.62
CA ARG A 65 6.51 17.80 1.91
C ARG A 65 5.67 19.08 1.88
N LYS A 66 4.34 18.96 2.01
CA LYS A 66 3.45 20.13 2.15
C LYS A 66 3.35 20.67 3.59
N SER A 67 4.00 20.03 4.56
CA SER A 67 4.03 20.45 5.99
C SER A 67 5.25 21.28 6.36
N GLU A 68 6.38 21.09 5.67
CA GLU A 68 7.53 21.99 5.68
C GLU A 68 7.22 23.24 4.84
#